data_AF-A0A9P1DET7-F1
#
_entry.id   AF-A0A9P1DET7-F1
#
_cell.length_a   1.000
_cell.length_b   1.000
_cell.length_c   1.000
_cell.angle_alpha   90.00
_cell.angle_beta   90.00
_cell.angle_gamma   90.00
#
_symmetry.space_group_name_H-M   'P 1'
#
loop_
_entity.id
_entity.type
_entity.pdbx_description
1 polymer ?
#
loop_
_entity_poly.entity_id
_entity_poly.type
_entity_poly.pdbx_seq_one_letter_code
_entity_poly.pdbx_strand_id
1 'polypeptide(L)'
;MSKPCVLHFLDTKLLQEYTGTCEEYSGYVKKPGFCHHLKTMLTCKHSDWCTAFREWGILQLYFAIMVAIASTIINIVDGKVGIVNATWICCVQIIFGYIFAHLGWFGVVKKDGCFCCIIACCECPPILLFWGLLMMFWACGAVATAISSIGVCPICVVNVCLQSIYAIILFYMGFACLMLR
;
A
#
# COMPACT_ATOMS: atom_id res chain seq x y z
N MET A 1 4.30 21.22 -19.70
CA MET A 1 5.43 21.89 -19.02
C MET A 1 5.78 21.05 -17.81
N SER A 2 7.00 20.48 -17.72
CA SER A 2 7.37 19.71 -16.53
C SER A 2 7.55 20.66 -15.34
N LYS A 3 6.90 20.36 -14.20
CA LYS A 3 7.13 21.09 -12.95
C LYS A 3 8.64 21.00 -12.60
N PRO A 4 9.27 22.09 -12.11
CA PRO A 4 10.65 22.03 -11.65
C PRO A 4 10.77 21.06 -10.49
N CYS A 5 11.85 20.27 -10.48
CA CYS A 5 12.16 19.37 -9.37
C CYS A 5 12.63 20.19 -8.16
N VAL A 6 11.89 20.13 -7.05
CA VAL A 6 12.24 20.83 -5.81
C VAL A 6 12.56 19.82 -4.73
N LEU A 7 13.73 19.96 -4.12
CA LEU A 7 14.19 19.13 -3.01
C LEU A 7 14.12 19.93 -1.71
N HIS A 8 13.25 19.49 -0.82
CA HIS A 8 13.01 20.05 0.49
C HIS A 8 13.70 19.19 1.55
N PHE A 9 14.68 19.75 2.27
CA PHE A 9 15.33 19.07 3.38
C PHE A 9 14.69 19.49 4.70
N LEU A 10 14.32 18.51 5.54
CA LEU A 10 13.74 18.74 6.88
C LEU A 10 12.58 19.75 6.89
N ASP A 11 11.72 19.71 5.87
CA ASP A 11 10.59 20.64 5.77
C ASP A 11 9.49 20.25 6.75
N THR A 12 9.52 20.90 7.91
CA THR A 12 8.54 20.71 8.97
C THR A 12 7.12 21.09 8.55
N LYS A 13 6.95 21.98 7.57
CA LYS A 13 5.63 22.35 7.04
C LYS A 13 5.03 21.20 6.25
N LEU A 14 5.84 20.52 5.45
CA LEU A 14 5.37 19.36 4.70
C LEU A 14 5.00 18.19 5.62
N LEU A 15 5.79 17.96 6.68
CA LEU A 15 5.43 16.96 7.70
C LEU A 15 4.13 17.32 8.42
N GLN A 16 3.94 18.60 8.73
CA GLN A 16 2.69 19.09 9.33
C GLN A 16 1.50 18.93 8.38
N GLU A 17 1.69 19.16 7.08
CA GLU A 17 0.68 18.92 6.07
C GLU A 17 0.34 17.43 5.96
N TYR A 18 1.36 16.57 5.88
CA TYR A 18 1.18 15.11 5.87
C TYR A 18 0.38 14.64 7.08
N THR A 19 0.79 15.02 8.29
CA THR A 19 0.08 14.63 9.53
C THR A 19 -1.32 15.26 9.62
N GLY A 20 -1.52 16.46 9.07
CA GLY A 20 -2.83 17.11 8.95
C GLY A 20 -3.79 16.37 8.01
N THR A 21 -3.29 15.58 7.06
CA THR A 21 -4.14 14.77 6.16
C THR A 21 -4.51 13.40 6.73
N CYS A 22 -4.06 13.04 7.94
CA CYS A 22 -4.41 11.77 8.57
C CYS A 22 -5.94 11.61 8.73
N GLU A 23 -6.63 12.67 9.17
CA GLU A 23 -8.09 12.61 9.34
C GLU A 23 -8.80 12.44 8.00
N GLU A 24 -8.35 13.17 6.97
CA GLU A 24 -8.86 13.04 5.59
C GLU A 24 -8.71 11.61 5.08
N TYR A 25 -7.51 11.04 5.18
CA TYR A 25 -7.23 9.68 4.75
C TYR A 25 -8.05 8.65 5.53
N SER A 26 -8.14 8.79 6.85
CA SER A 26 -8.97 7.93 7.70
C SER A 26 -10.45 8.00 7.33
N GLY A 27 -10.92 9.15 6.84
CA GLY A 27 -12.27 9.32 6.32
C GLY A 27 -12.55 8.42 5.11
N TYR A 28 -11.59 8.34 4.17
CA TYR A 28 -11.70 7.45 3.02
C TYR A 28 -11.63 5.97 3.43
N VAL A 29 -10.79 5.62 4.42
CA VAL A 29 -10.72 4.25 4.94
C VAL A 29 -12.05 3.85 5.61
N LYS A 30 -12.68 4.74 6.40
CA LYS A 30 -13.96 4.46 7.07
C LYS A 30 -15.14 4.33 6.12
N LYS A 31 -15.11 5.02 4.98
CA LYS A 31 -16.17 5.00 3.96
C LYS A 31 -15.56 4.64 2.61
N PRO A 32 -15.23 3.36 2.39
CA PRO A 32 -14.61 2.94 1.15
C PRO A 32 -15.57 3.15 -0.03
N GLY A 33 -15.23 4.10 -0.92
CA GLY A 33 -15.98 4.36 -2.15
C GLY A 33 -15.83 3.25 -3.21
N PHE A 34 -14.85 2.37 -3.06
CA PHE A 34 -14.48 1.38 -4.07
C PHE A 34 -15.60 0.37 -4.39
N CYS A 35 -16.56 0.15 -3.48
CA CYS A 35 -17.68 -0.79 -3.72
C CYS A 35 -18.53 -0.37 -4.93
N HIS A 36 -18.65 0.92 -5.20
CA HIS A 36 -19.43 1.43 -6.35
C HIS A 36 -18.64 1.37 -7.67
N HIS A 37 -17.31 1.33 -7.61
CA HIS A 37 -16.43 1.43 -8.78
C HIS A 37 -15.63 0.16 -9.07
N LEU A 38 -15.81 -0.92 -8.32
CA LEU A 38 -15.04 -2.15 -8.41
C LEU A 38 -15.01 -2.76 -9.82
N LYS A 39 -16.15 -2.71 -10.53
CA LYS A 39 -16.22 -3.17 -11.93
C LYS A 39 -15.32 -2.33 -12.84
N THR A 40 -15.32 -1.02 -12.66
CA THR A 40 -14.45 -0.09 -13.42
C THR A 40 -12.99 -0.29 -13.03
N MET A 41 -12.70 -0.50 -11.74
CA MET A 41 -11.35 -0.81 -11.21
C MET A 41 -10.71 -1.97 -11.96
N LEU A 42 -11.47 -3.03 -12.22
CA LEU A 42 -11.01 -4.23 -12.94
C LEU A 42 -10.85 -4.05 -14.45
N THR A 43 -11.45 -3.02 -15.05
CA THR A 43 -11.37 -2.81 -16.51
C THR A 43 -10.14 -2.05 -16.97
N CYS A 44 -9.30 -1.57 -16.06
CA CYS A 44 -8.12 -0.71 -16.36
C CYS A 44 -8.43 0.55 -17.19
N LYS A 45 -9.70 0.91 -17.36
CA LYS A 45 -10.13 2.07 -18.17
C LYS A 45 -10.66 3.15 -17.23
N HIS A 46 -9.72 3.87 -16.63
CA HIS A 46 -10.01 4.97 -15.72
C HIS A 46 -9.81 6.30 -16.42
N SER A 47 -10.80 7.19 -16.31
CA SER A 47 -10.66 8.59 -16.71
C SER A 47 -9.87 9.40 -15.67
N ASP A 48 -9.88 8.95 -14.40
CA ASP A 48 -9.18 9.57 -13.29
C ASP A 48 -8.34 8.51 -12.53
N TRP A 49 -7.05 8.48 -12.85
CA TRP A 49 -6.09 7.57 -12.23
C TRP A 49 -5.77 7.93 -10.77
N CYS A 50 -5.98 9.18 -10.34
CA CYS A 50 -5.75 9.61 -8.96
C CYS A 50 -6.81 8.98 -8.04
N THR A 51 -8.08 9.04 -8.46
CA THR A 51 -9.18 8.37 -7.75
C THR A 51 -8.98 6.86 -7.73
N ALA A 52 -8.59 6.26 -8.86
CA ALA A 52 -8.31 4.83 -8.93
C ALA A 52 -7.18 4.44 -7.96
N PHE A 53 -6.07 5.19 -7.94
CA PHE A 53 -4.96 4.92 -7.02
C PHE A 53 -5.39 5.01 -5.55
N ARG A 54 -6.19 6.03 -5.18
CA ARG A 54 -6.75 6.15 -3.82
C ARG A 54 -7.57 4.92 -3.45
N GLU A 55 -8.50 4.51 -4.32
CA GLU A 55 -9.38 3.36 -4.06
C GLU A 55 -8.61 2.04 -3.94
N TRP A 56 -7.66 1.79 -4.84
CA TRP A 56 -6.76 0.64 -4.74
C TRP A 56 -5.87 0.70 -3.51
N GLY A 57 -5.41 1.89 -3.08
CA GLY A 57 -4.64 2.08 -1.86
C GLY A 57 -5.42 1.76 -0.59
N ILE A 58 -6.72 2.09 -0.55
CA ILE A 58 -7.59 1.68 0.56
C ILE A 58 -7.75 0.16 0.55
N LEU A 59 -7.99 -0.45 -0.62
CA LEU A 59 -8.12 -1.90 -0.74
C LEU A 59 -6.82 -2.62 -0.34
N GLN A 60 -5.67 -2.07 -0.70
CA GLN A 60 -4.34 -2.53 -0.29
C GLN A 60 -4.22 -2.55 1.23
N LEU A 61 -4.63 -1.50 1.93
CA LEU A 61 -4.61 -1.45 3.39
C LEU A 61 -5.47 -2.54 4.03
N TYR A 62 -6.70 -2.75 3.54
CA TYR A 62 -7.57 -3.83 4.04
C TYR A 62 -6.95 -5.21 3.84
N PHE A 63 -6.40 -5.49 2.65
CA PHE A 63 -5.75 -6.76 2.38
C PHE A 63 -4.44 -6.93 3.16
N ALA A 64 -3.67 -5.87 3.38
CA ALA A 64 -2.48 -5.91 4.23
C ALA A 64 -2.85 -6.31 5.66
N ILE A 65 -3.93 -5.75 6.23
CA ILE A 65 -4.43 -6.13 7.56
C ILE A 65 -4.86 -7.60 7.58
N MET A 66 -5.63 -8.06 6.59
CA MET A 66 -6.05 -9.47 6.51
C MET A 66 -4.87 -10.43 6.38
N VAL A 67 -3.89 -10.09 5.54
CA VAL A 67 -2.65 -10.86 5.34
C VAL A 67 -1.83 -10.92 6.64
N ALA A 68 -1.68 -9.79 7.34
CA ALA A 68 -0.96 -9.73 8.62
C ALA A 68 -1.62 -10.64 9.67
N ILE A 69 -2.96 -10.55 9.82
CA ILE A 69 -3.71 -11.39 10.75
C ILE A 69 -3.59 -12.88 10.39
N ALA A 70 -3.81 -13.23 9.12
CA ALA A 70 -3.73 -14.62 8.66
C ALA A 70 -2.31 -15.20 8.86
N SER A 71 -1.28 -14.43 8.52
CA SER A 71 0.12 -14.82 8.72
C SER A 71 0.44 -15.01 10.20
N THR A 72 -0.05 -14.14 11.08
CA THR A 72 0.10 -14.28 12.53
C THR A 72 -0.56 -15.55 13.06
N ILE A 73 -1.80 -15.85 12.63
CA ILE A 73 -2.50 -17.08 13.04
C ILE A 73 -1.70 -18.31 12.60
N ILE A 74 -1.23 -18.35 11.35
CA ILE A 74 -0.44 -19.47 10.83
C ILE A 74 0.86 -19.64 11.64
N ASN A 75 1.59 -18.55 11.90
CA ASN A 75 2.84 -18.61 12.67
C ASN A 75 2.65 -19.11 14.11
N ILE A 76 1.50 -18.81 14.74
CA ILE A 76 1.15 -19.32 16.07
C ILE A 76 0.80 -20.81 16.00
N VAL A 77 -0.03 -21.21 15.04
CA VAL A 77 -0.48 -22.60 14.88
C VAL A 77 0.68 -23.54 14.52
N ASP A 78 1.59 -23.07 13.68
CA ASP A 78 2.79 -23.82 13.26
C ASP A 78 3.87 -23.88 14.37
N GLY A 79 3.64 -23.22 15.51
CA GLY A 79 4.55 -23.22 16.67
C GLY A 79 5.88 -22.50 16.41
N LYS A 80 6.04 -21.83 15.27
CA LYS A 80 7.28 -21.13 14.88
C LYS A 80 7.56 -19.91 15.75
N VAL A 81 6.51 -19.25 16.25
CA VAL A 81 6.63 -17.99 16.97
C VAL A 81 5.69 -17.99 18.18
N GLY A 82 6.22 -17.60 19.34
CA GLY A 82 5.40 -17.42 20.54
C GLY A 82 4.33 -16.33 20.36
N ILE A 83 3.17 -16.51 21.00
CA ILE A 83 1.97 -15.65 20.84
C ILE A 83 2.30 -14.17 21.03
N VAL A 84 3.11 -13.82 22.05
CA VAL A 84 3.50 -12.44 22.34
C VAL A 84 4.27 -11.83 21.16
N ASN A 85 5.26 -12.53 20.63
CA ASN A 85 6.06 -12.04 19.51
C ASN A 85 5.25 -11.97 18.21
N ALA A 86 4.40 -12.97 17.94
CA ALA A 86 3.54 -12.99 16.76
C ALA A 86 2.52 -11.84 16.76
N THR A 87 1.98 -11.50 17.94
CA THR A 87 1.06 -10.37 18.13
C THR A 87 1.79 -9.04 17.93
N TRP A 88 2.98 -8.89 18.51
CA TRP A 88 3.80 -7.69 18.31
C TRP A 88 4.12 -7.45 16.83
N ILE A 89 4.57 -8.48 16.12
CA ILE A 89 4.86 -8.41 14.68
C ILE A 89 3.60 -8.00 13.89
N CYS A 90 2.43 -8.55 14.24
CA CYS A 90 1.15 -8.19 13.61
C CYS A 90 0.85 -6.69 13.74
N CYS A 91 0.93 -6.16 14.97
CA CYS A 91 0.67 -4.74 15.24
C CYS A 91 1.63 -3.84 14.46
N VAL A 92 2.93 -4.18 14.46
CA VAL A 92 3.94 -3.43 13.72
C VAL A 92 3.62 -3.44 12.21
N GLN A 93 3.29 -4.59 11.64
CA GLN A 93 2.93 -4.69 10.22
C GLN A 93 1.70 -3.86 9.85
N ILE A 94 0.65 -3.86 10.70
CA ILE A 94 -0.56 -3.07 10.48
C ILE A 94 -0.23 -1.57 10.52
N ILE A 95 0.57 -1.12 11.49
CA ILE A 95 0.98 0.28 11.63
C ILE A 95 1.79 0.73 10.41
N PHE A 96 2.79 -0.06 10.01
CA PHE A 96 3.57 0.24 8.81
C PHE A 96 2.70 0.22 7.55
N GLY A 97 1.79 -0.75 7.43
CA GLY A 97 0.83 -0.82 6.33
C GLY A 97 0.01 0.45 6.20
N TYR A 98 -0.53 0.97 7.31
CA TYR A 98 -1.24 2.25 7.34
C TYR A 98 -0.35 3.42 6.94
N ILE A 99 0.86 3.53 7.52
CA ILE A 99 1.80 4.62 7.22
C ILE A 99 2.17 4.61 5.74
N PHE A 100 2.49 3.46 5.16
CA PHE A 100 2.84 3.37 3.74
C PHE A 100 1.64 3.65 2.82
N ALA A 101 0.44 3.18 3.17
CA ALA A 101 -0.76 3.45 2.39
C ALA A 101 -1.13 4.94 2.41
N HIS A 102 -1.05 5.58 3.58
CA HIS A 102 -1.27 7.01 3.76
C HIS A 102 -0.21 7.83 3.05
N LEU A 103 1.07 7.45 3.18
CA LEU A 103 2.20 8.10 2.50
C LEU A 103 2.10 7.97 0.97
N GLY A 104 1.72 6.80 0.47
CA GLY A 104 1.51 6.56 -0.95
C GLY A 104 0.37 7.42 -1.49
N TRP A 105 -0.77 7.45 -0.79
CA TRP A 105 -1.88 8.34 -1.17
C TRP A 105 -1.47 9.82 -1.13
N PHE A 106 -0.83 10.28 -0.05
CA PHE A 106 -0.40 11.68 0.07
C PHE A 106 0.58 12.06 -1.04
N GLY A 107 1.60 11.23 -1.25
CA GLY A 107 2.64 11.45 -2.24
C GLY A 107 2.12 11.44 -3.68
N VAL A 108 1.29 10.45 -4.04
CA VAL A 108 0.80 10.23 -5.40
C VAL A 108 -0.41 11.09 -5.72
N VAL A 109 -1.40 11.17 -4.83
CA VAL A 109 -2.72 11.78 -5.10
C VAL A 109 -2.78 13.25 -4.67
N LYS A 110 -2.20 13.62 -3.52
CA LYS A 110 -2.26 15.01 -3.01
C LYS A 110 -1.15 15.89 -3.58
N LYS A 111 0.03 15.33 -3.83
CA LYS A 111 1.24 16.07 -4.21
C LYS A 111 1.72 15.82 -5.64
N ASP A 112 0.99 15.04 -6.45
CA ASP A 112 1.37 14.67 -7.82
C ASP A 112 2.81 14.12 -7.94
N GLY A 113 3.30 13.40 -6.92
CA GLY A 113 4.66 12.84 -6.87
C GLY A 113 5.62 13.51 -5.88
N CYS A 114 5.26 13.53 -4.57
CA CYS A 114 6.24 13.71 -3.48
C CYS A 114 6.58 12.37 -2.82
N PHE A 115 7.85 12.21 -2.44
CA PHE A 115 8.26 11.15 -1.52
C PHE A 115 8.61 11.79 -0.19
N CYS A 116 7.67 11.81 0.76
CA CYS A 116 7.90 12.41 2.07
C CYS A 116 8.71 11.44 2.94
N CYS A 117 10.01 11.36 2.70
CA CYS A 117 10.93 10.82 3.69
C CYS A 117 11.12 11.89 4.77
N ILE A 118 11.07 11.51 6.05
CA ILE A 118 11.23 12.39 7.22
C ILE A 118 12.45 13.33 7.08
N ILE A 119 13.46 12.94 6.30
CA ILE A 119 14.71 13.68 6.10
C ILE A 119 14.68 14.57 4.84
N ALA A 120 14.00 14.14 3.76
CA ALA A 120 13.91 14.88 2.52
C ALA A 120 12.62 14.55 1.75
N CYS A 121 11.87 15.56 1.30
CA CYS A 121 10.89 15.39 0.22
C CYS A 121 11.47 15.92 -1.08
N CYS A 122 11.36 15.10 -2.10
CA CYS A 122 11.59 15.51 -3.48
C CYS A 122 10.20 15.60 -4.13
N GLU A 123 9.92 16.68 -4.86
CA GLU A 123 8.72 16.83 -5.69
C GLU A 123 9.16 16.73 -7.15
N CYS A 124 8.93 15.57 -7.77
CA CYS A 124 9.43 15.28 -9.11
C CYS A 124 8.54 14.23 -9.80
N PRO A 125 8.17 14.41 -11.08
CA PRO A 125 7.44 13.38 -11.84
C PRO A 125 8.09 11.97 -11.82
N PRO A 126 9.44 11.82 -11.82
CA PRO A 126 10.10 10.54 -11.59
C PRO A 126 9.75 9.81 -10.28
N ILE A 127 9.22 10.49 -9.27
CA ILE A 127 8.86 9.87 -7.99
C ILE A 127 7.62 9.00 -8.11
N LEU A 128 6.72 9.33 -9.04
CA LEU A 128 5.60 8.44 -9.38
C LEU A 128 6.13 7.12 -9.93
N LEU A 129 7.18 7.16 -10.76
CA LEU A 129 7.86 5.96 -11.25
C LEU A 129 8.49 5.16 -10.09
N PHE A 130 9.14 5.85 -9.14
CA PHE A 130 9.70 5.21 -7.96
C PHE A 130 8.64 4.50 -7.12
N TRP A 131 7.51 5.16 -6.84
CA TRP A 131 6.37 4.53 -6.15
C TRP A 131 5.83 3.34 -6.92
N GLY A 132 5.71 3.47 -8.25
CA GLY A 132 5.26 2.38 -9.11
C GLY A 132 6.16 1.15 -9.00
N LEU A 133 7.48 1.36 -9.12
CA LEU A 133 8.48 0.29 -9.00
C LEU A 133 8.50 -0.31 -7.59
N LEU A 134 8.38 0.51 -6.55
CA LEU A 134 8.31 0.05 -5.16
C LEU A 134 7.11 -0.88 -4.98
N MET A 135 5.91 -0.49 -5.43
CA MET A 135 4.71 -1.33 -5.33
C MET A 135 4.85 -2.64 -6.12
N MET A 136 5.42 -2.61 -7.33
CA MET A 136 5.69 -3.83 -8.10
C MET A 136 6.69 -4.75 -7.40
N PHE A 137 7.73 -4.20 -6.78
CA PHE A 137 8.70 -4.99 -6.02
C PHE A 137 8.04 -5.68 -4.81
N TRP A 138 7.20 -4.95 -4.06
CA TRP A 138 6.41 -5.54 -2.97
C TRP A 138 5.44 -6.60 -3.47
N ALA A 139 4.84 -6.42 -4.65
CA ALA A 139 3.97 -7.41 -5.27
C ALA A 139 4.73 -8.72 -5.56
N CYS A 140 5.94 -8.63 -6.11
CA CYS A 140 6.83 -9.79 -6.29
C CYS A 140 7.15 -10.49 -4.95
N GLY A 141 7.40 -9.72 -3.89
CA GLY A 141 7.60 -10.27 -2.55
C GLY A 141 6.38 -11.02 -2.01
N ALA A 142 5.17 -10.48 -2.23
CA ALA A 142 3.92 -11.15 -1.88
C ALA A 142 3.71 -12.45 -2.66
N VAL A 143 4.01 -12.47 -3.97
CA VAL A 143 3.99 -13.69 -4.80
C VAL A 143 4.99 -14.73 -4.29
N ALA A 144 6.23 -14.32 -4.01
CA ALA A 144 7.24 -15.23 -3.45
C ALA A 144 6.79 -15.85 -2.12
N THR A 145 6.15 -15.05 -1.26
CA THR A 145 5.58 -15.51 0.02
C THR A 145 4.40 -16.46 -0.19
N ALA A 146 3.56 -16.20 -1.21
CA ALA A 146 2.48 -17.11 -1.57
C ALA A 146 3.05 -18.46 -2.04
N ILE A 147 4.04 -18.46 -2.94
CA ILE A 147 4.67 -19.68 -3.47
C ILE A 147 5.33 -20.49 -2.34
N SER A 148 6.05 -19.83 -1.43
CA SER A 148 6.71 -20.52 -0.30
C SER A 148 5.73 -21.13 0.70
N SER A 149 4.47 -20.70 0.70
CA SER A 149 3.41 -21.22 1.56
C SER A 149 2.67 -22.43 0.97
N ILE A 150 2.90 -22.76 -0.31
CA ILE A 150 2.23 -23.88 -0.99
C ILE A 150 2.72 -25.21 -0.40
N GLY A 151 1.79 -26.06 0.02
CA GLY A 151 2.09 -27.41 0.52
C GLY A 151 2.65 -27.48 1.93
N VAL A 152 2.82 -26.34 2.63
CA VAL A 152 3.32 -26.31 4.01
C VAL A 152 2.25 -26.82 4.99
N CYS A 153 1.01 -26.35 4.86
CA CYS A 153 -0.09 -26.76 5.75
C CYS A 153 -1.48 -26.55 5.11
N PRO A 154 -2.55 -27.25 5.53
CA PRO A 154 -3.88 -27.08 4.95
C PRO A 154 -4.44 -25.66 5.10
N ILE A 155 -4.21 -25.01 6.25
CA ILE A 155 -4.67 -23.63 6.50
C ILE A 155 -3.85 -22.59 5.71
N CYS A 156 -2.64 -22.95 5.26
CA CYS A 156 -1.75 -22.08 4.51
C CYS A 156 -2.35 -21.67 3.16
N VAL A 157 -3.31 -22.44 2.61
CA VAL A 157 -4.04 -22.09 1.38
C VAL A 157 -4.73 -20.73 1.47
N VAL A 158 -5.24 -20.36 2.66
CA VAL A 158 -5.88 -19.07 2.89
C VAL A 158 -4.87 -17.94 2.71
N ASN A 159 -3.65 -18.11 3.24
CA ASN A 159 -2.58 -17.14 3.08
C ASN A 159 -2.11 -17.04 1.62
N VAL A 160 -2.01 -18.16 0.91
CA VAL A 160 -1.70 -18.16 -0.54
C VAL A 160 -2.71 -17.32 -1.30
N CYS A 161 -4.02 -17.51 -1.05
CA CYS A 161 -5.07 -16.74 -1.70
C CYS A 161 -4.99 -15.24 -1.36
N LEU A 162 -4.87 -14.91 -0.07
CA LEU A 162 -4.79 -13.51 0.38
C LEU A 162 -3.56 -12.78 -0.17
N GLN A 163 -2.38 -13.42 -0.13
CA GLN A 163 -1.14 -12.88 -0.69
C GLN A 163 -1.22 -12.69 -2.20
N SER A 164 -1.89 -13.62 -2.91
CA SER A 164 -2.08 -13.49 -4.36
C SER A 164 -2.97 -12.30 -4.72
N ILE A 165 -4.07 -12.10 -4.00
CA ILE A 165 -4.94 -10.94 -4.20
C ILE A 165 -4.20 -9.64 -3.83
N TYR A 166 -3.46 -9.65 -2.73
CA TYR A 166 -2.64 -8.53 -2.31
C TYR A 166 -1.57 -8.15 -3.35
N ALA A 167 -0.90 -9.14 -3.95
CA ALA A 167 0.04 -8.91 -5.05
C ALA A 167 -0.63 -8.26 -6.26
N ILE A 168 -1.82 -8.74 -6.66
CA ILE A 168 -2.59 -8.15 -7.76
C ILE A 168 -2.90 -6.68 -7.47
N ILE A 169 -3.40 -6.37 -6.26
CA ILE A 169 -3.67 -5.00 -5.82
C ILE A 169 -2.42 -4.12 -5.97
N LEU A 170 -1.27 -4.59 -5.48
CA LEU A 170 -0.01 -3.85 -5.55
C LEU A 170 0.46 -3.64 -7.00
N PHE A 171 0.32 -4.64 -7.88
CA PHE A 171 0.62 -4.48 -9.30
C PHE A 171 -0.27 -3.42 -9.95
N TYR A 172 -1.58 -3.41 -9.62
CA TYR A 172 -2.51 -2.40 -10.12
C TYR A 172 -2.18 -1.00 -9.63
N MET A 173 -1.83 -0.84 -8.36
CA MET A 173 -1.34 0.44 -7.83
C MET A 173 -0.06 0.88 -8.54
N GLY A 174 0.87 -0.05 -8.78
CA GLY A 174 2.09 0.22 -9.52
C GLY A 174 1.82 0.69 -10.95
N PHE A 175 0.88 0.04 -11.62
CA PHE A 175 0.42 0.42 -12.96
C PHE A 175 -0.28 1.79 -12.97
N ALA A 176 -1.12 2.08 -11.98
CA ALA A 176 -1.77 3.38 -11.85
C ALA A 176 -0.74 4.53 -11.71
N CYS A 177 0.35 4.32 -10.96
CA CYS A 177 1.45 5.28 -10.91
C CYS A 177 2.10 5.55 -12.28
N LEU A 178 2.19 4.53 -13.15
CA LEU A 178 2.74 4.69 -14.50
C LEU A 178 1.80 5.47 -15.42
N MET A 179 0.49 5.29 -15.25
CA MET A 179 -0.54 5.99 -16.03
C MET A 179 -0.77 7.44 -15.58
N LEU A 180 -0.34 7.78 -14.37
CA LEU A 180 -0.37 9.15 -13.83
C LEU A 180 0.76 10.05 -14.34
N ARG A 181 1.76 9.48 -15.02
CA ARG A 181 2.90 10.21 -15.58
C ARG A 181 2.58 10.85 -16.92
#